data_AF-A0A444U031-F1
#
_entry.id   AF-A0A444U031-F1
#
_cell.length_a   1.000
_cell.length_b   1.000
_cell.length_c   1.000
_cell.angle_alpha   90.00
_cell.angle_beta   90.00
_cell.angle_gamma   90.00
#
_symmetry.space_group_name_H-M   'P 1'
#
loop_
_entity.id
_entity.type
_entity.pdbx_description
1 polymer ?
#
loop_
_entity_poly.entity_id
_entity_poly.type
_entity_poly.pdbx_seq_one_letter_code
_entity_poly.pdbx_strand_id
1 'polypeptide(L)'
;MFCEKAIELIRELQRASDGQLPAFNLEWFNQYKKSLATYMRSLGGDEGLDVTQDMQPPKSLYIEVRCLKDYGEFEIDDGTTILLKKNSQHFLPRWKCEQLIRQGVLEHVMS
;
A
#
# COMPACT_ATOMS: atom_id res chain seq x y z
N MET A 1 21.15 8.76 -10.83
CA MET A 1 21.48 9.12 -9.44
C MET A 1 20.42 8.77 -8.40
N PHE A 2 19.16 9.24 -8.45
CA PHE A 2 18.16 8.89 -7.40
C PHE A 2 17.51 7.51 -7.57
N CYS A 3 17.18 7.11 -8.81
CA CYS A 3 16.56 5.78 -9.05
C CYS A 3 17.53 4.62 -8.78
N GLU A 4 18.82 4.80 -9.09
CA GLU A 4 19.84 3.78 -8.82
C GLU A 4 20.04 3.56 -7.31
N LYS A 5 20.08 4.65 -6.53
CA LYS A 5 20.11 4.58 -5.06
C LYS A 5 18.84 3.95 -4.48
N ALA A 6 17.67 4.18 -5.09
CA ALA A 6 16.42 3.53 -4.68
C ALA A 6 16.48 2.00 -4.87
N ILE A 7 16.99 1.55 -6.03
CA ILE A 7 17.15 0.12 -6.32
C ILE A 7 18.19 -0.52 -5.39
N GLU A 8 19.27 0.18 -5.08
CA GLU A 8 20.29 -0.26 -4.12
C GLU A 8 19.69 -0.42 -2.72
N LEU A 9 18.91 0.56 -2.26
CA LEU A 9 18.21 0.50 -0.97
C LEU A 9 17.25 -0.70 -0.86
N ILE A 10 16.50 -0.99 -1.93
CA ILE A 10 15.59 -2.14 -1.98
C ILE A 10 16.38 -3.46 -1.88
N ARG A 11 17.51 -3.55 -2.58
CA ARG A 11 18.39 -4.74 -2.52
C ARG A 11 19.03 -4.90 -1.15
N GLU A 12 19.43 -3.82 -0.49
CA GLU A 12 19.96 -3.86 0.88
C GLU A 12 18.90 -4.28 1.88
N LEU A 13 17.67 -3.76 1.79
CA LEU A 13 16.53 -4.18 2.61
C LEU A 13 16.25 -5.68 2.49
N GLN A 14 16.30 -6.23 1.27
CA GLN A 14 16.10 -7.67 1.05
C GLN A 14 17.25 -8.52 1.61
N ARG A 15 18.44 -7.95 1.78
CA ARG A 15 19.62 -8.63 2.35
C ARG A 15 19.71 -8.49 3.86
N ALA A 16 19.12 -7.46 4.45
CA ALA A 16 19.12 -7.23 5.89
C ALA A 16 18.25 -8.26 6.61
N SER A 17 18.87 -9.15 7.37
CA SER A 17 18.20 -10.22 8.12
C SER A 17 17.24 -9.71 9.20
N ASP A 18 17.48 -8.51 9.74
CA ASP A 18 16.67 -7.87 10.79
C ASP A 18 15.66 -6.84 10.25
N GLY A 19 15.61 -6.63 8.93
CA GLY A 19 14.73 -5.61 8.32
C GLY A 19 15.08 -4.16 8.70
N GLN A 20 16.23 -3.92 9.34
CA GLN A 20 16.70 -2.59 9.72
C GLN A 20 17.63 -1.99 8.67
N LEU A 21 17.39 -0.72 8.36
CA LEU A 21 18.27 0.08 7.50
C LEU A 21 19.31 0.83 8.34
N PRO A 22 20.56 0.97 7.88
CA PRO A 22 21.54 1.80 8.54
C PRO A 22 21.10 3.28 8.53
N ALA A 23 21.55 4.06 9.54
CA ALA A 23 21.07 5.42 9.78
C ALA A 23 21.20 6.37 8.57
N PHE A 24 22.28 6.24 7.78
CA PHE A 24 22.48 7.06 6.58
C PHE A 24 21.42 6.81 5.49
N ASN A 25 20.93 5.57 5.41
CA ASN A 25 19.89 5.16 4.48
C ASN A 25 18.50 5.66 4.92
N LEU A 26 18.31 5.89 6.22
CA LEU A 26 17.05 6.42 6.75
C LEU A 26 16.84 7.90 6.37
N GLU A 27 17.88 8.72 6.45
CA GLU A 27 17.80 10.13 6.03
C GLU A 27 17.46 10.24 4.54
N TRP A 28 18.17 9.48 3.70
CA TRP A 28 17.90 9.46 2.26
C TRP A 28 16.48 8.96 1.95
N PHE A 29 16.03 7.89 2.61
CA PHE A 29 14.69 7.35 2.45
C PHE A 29 13.61 8.38 2.81
N ASN A 30 13.80 9.12 3.91
CA ASN A 30 12.89 10.18 4.31
C ASN A 30 12.87 11.33 3.30
N GLN A 31 14.04 11.71 2.77
CA GLN A 31 14.13 12.73 1.73
C GLN A 31 13.42 12.29 0.45
N TYR A 32 13.60 11.03 0.03
CA TYR A 32 12.91 10.46 -1.12
C TYR A 32 11.39 10.46 -0.93
N LYS A 33 10.89 9.99 0.23
CA LYS A 33 9.46 10.02 0.57
C LYS A 33 8.88 11.44 0.49
N LYS A 34 9.60 12.43 1.02
CA LYS A 34 9.15 13.84 1.00
C LYS A 34 9.08 14.40 -0.42
N SER A 35 10.07 14.10 -1.26
CA SER A 35 10.09 14.51 -2.66
C SER A 35 8.94 13.87 -3.44
N LEU A 36 8.70 12.56 -3.23
CA LEU A 36 7.61 11.84 -3.88
C LEU A 36 6.24 12.39 -3.46
N ALA A 37 6.02 12.63 -2.17
CA ALA A 37 4.77 13.22 -1.68
C ALA A 37 4.53 14.63 -2.22
N THR A 38 5.58 15.43 -2.37
CA THR A 38 5.49 16.76 -3.00
C THR A 38 5.06 16.64 -4.47
N TYR A 39 5.65 15.68 -5.20
CA TYR A 39 5.29 15.43 -6.59
C TYR A 39 3.83 14.97 -6.73
N MET A 40 3.39 14.01 -5.92
CA MET A 40 2.00 13.54 -5.91
C MET A 40 1.00 14.67 -5.68
N ARG A 41 1.27 15.59 -4.75
CA ARG A 41 0.41 16.77 -4.52
C ARG A 41 0.41 17.78 -5.66
N SER A 42 1.46 17.81 -6.48
CA SER A 42 1.53 18.74 -7.63
C SER A 42 0.74 18.26 -8.84
N LEU A 43 0.34 16.99 -8.86
CA LEU A 43 -0.50 16.38 -9.89
C LEU A 43 -1.97 16.40 -9.46
N GLY A 44 -2.92 16.31 -10.39
CA GLY A 44 -4.33 16.07 -10.04
C GLY A 44 -5.11 17.26 -9.48
N GLY A 45 -4.56 18.49 -9.52
CA GLY A 45 -5.25 19.69 -9.01
C GLY A 45 -5.23 19.77 -7.49
N ASP A 46 -6.32 20.22 -6.87
CA ASP A 46 -6.42 20.43 -5.41
C ASP A 46 -6.34 19.12 -4.59
N GLU A 47 -6.66 17.96 -5.17
CA GLU A 47 -6.71 16.69 -4.44
C GLU A 47 -5.40 15.88 -4.49
N GLY A 48 -4.46 16.23 -5.37
CA GLY A 48 -3.28 15.40 -5.61
C GLY A 48 -3.57 14.17 -6.47
N LEU A 49 -2.51 13.44 -6.84
CA LEU A 49 -2.63 12.09 -7.42
C LEU A 49 -1.61 11.15 -6.76
N ASP A 50 -2.10 10.11 -6.08
CA ASP A 50 -1.25 9.06 -5.52
C ASP A 50 -0.86 8.05 -6.62
N VAL A 51 0.29 8.30 -7.24
CA VAL A 51 0.87 7.44 -8.28
C VAL A 51 1.40 6.10 -7.75
N THR A 52 1.32 5.84 -6.44
CA THR A 52 1.64 4.51 -5.92
C THR A 52 0.47 3.56 -6.07
N GLN A 53 -0.77 4.02 -6.23
CA GLN A 53 -1.95 3.16 -6.39
C GLN A 53 -2.06 2.59 -7.82
N ASP A 54 -2.98 1.66 -8.04
CA ASP A 54 -3.41 1.24 -9.39
C ASP A 54 -2.30 0.67 -10.30
N MET A 55 -1.38 -0.12 -9.74
CA MET A 55 -0.32 -0.79 -10.52
C MET A 55 -0.87 -1.77 -11.57
N GLN A 56 -2.13 -2.17 -11.45
CA GLN A 56 -2.84 -2.99 -12.41
C GLN A 56 -4.16 -2.31 -12.79
N PRO A 57 -4.58 -2.39 -14.06
CA PRO A 57 -5.85 -1.80 -14.49
C PRO A 57 -7.02 -2.39 -13.67
N PRO A 58 -7.91 -1.54 -13.12
CA PRO A 58 -9.04 -2.01 -12.34
C PRO A 58 -10.04 -2.74 -13.24
N LYS A 59 -10.37 -3.99 -12.89
CA LYS A 59 -11.34 -4.82 -13.62
C LYS A 59 -12.77 -4.65 -13.11
N SER A 60 -12.92 -4.31 -11.84
CA SER A 60 -14.20 -4.19 -11.13
C SER A 60 -14.11 -3.15 -10.02
N LEU A 61 -15.22 -2.44 -9.75
CA LEU A 61 -15.32 -1.46 -8.66
C LEU A 61 -15.32 -2.12 -7.28
N TYR A 62 -15.98 -3.28 -7.17
CA TYR A 62 -16.04 -4.10 -5.97
C TYR A 62 -15.36 -5.44 -6.23
N ILE A 63 -14.76 -6.00 -5.18
CA ILE A 63 -14.08 -7.28 -5.22
C ILE A 63 -14.41 -8.10 -3.97
N GLU A 64 -14.39 -9.42 -4.13
CA GLU A 64 -14.44 -10.34 -3.00
C GLU A 64 -13.01 -10.57 -2.48
N VAL A 65 -12.82 -10.35 -1.19
CA VAL A 65 -11.53 -10.47 -0.54
C VAL A 65 -11.59 -11.43 0.63
N ARG A 66 -10.52 -12.20 0.83
CA ARG A 66 -10.33 -13.06 1.99
C ARG A 66 -9.27 -12.48 2.91
N CYS A 67 -9.56 -12.42 4.20
CA CYS A 67 -8.60 -12.01 5.21
C CYS A 67 -7.59 -13.14 5.49
N LEU A 68 -6.30 -12.86 5.34
CA LEU A 68 -5.22 -13.80 5.65
C LEU A 68 -4.80 -13.76 7.12
N LYS A 69 -5.05 -12.63 7.80
CA LYS A 69 -4.68 -12.35 9.19
C LYS A 69 -5.79 -11.54 9.87
N ASP A 70 -5.83 -11.57 11.20
CA ASP A 70 -6.73 -10.72 11.97
C ASP A 70 -6.24 -9.27 11.90
N TYR A 71 -7.08 -8.37 11.41
CA TYR A 71 -6.78 -6.94 11.25
C TYR A 71 -7.58 -6.06 12.22
N GLY A 72 -8.72 -6.57 12.71
CA GLY A 72 -9.60 -5.83 13.61
C GLY A 72 -10.68 -5.07 12.85
N GLU A 73 -11.05 -3.90 13.37
CA GLU A 73 -12.10 -3.06 12.80
C GLU A 73 -11.60 -2.27 11.60
N PHE A 74 -12.37 -2.29 10.51
CA PHE A 74 -12.07 -1.63 9.26
C PHE A 74 -13.23 -0.72 8.86
N GLU A 75 -12.97 0.58 8.79
CA GLU A 75 -13.97 1.59 8.47
C GLU A 75 -13.95 1.92 6.98
N ILE A 76 -15.12 1.87 6.36
CA ILE A 76 -15.39 2.37 5.01
C ILE A 76 -15.91 3.80 5.13
N ASP A 77 -15.69 4.61 4.10
CA ASP A 77 -16.05 6.04 4.04
C ASP A 77 -17.54 6.34 4.26
N ASP A 78 -18.42 5.35 4.12
CA ASP A 78 -19.85 5.46 4.47
C ASP A 78 -20.10 5.33 6.00
N GLY A 79 -19.04 5.27 6.81
CA GLY A 79 -19.11 5.06 8.26
C GLY A 79 -19.42 3.62 8.68
N THR A 80 -19.45 2.68 7.73
CA THR A 80 -19.66 1.25 8.02
C THR A 80 -18.36 0.62 8.52
N THR A 81 -18.40 0.05 9.73
CA THR A 81 -17.28 -0.69 10.33
C THR A 81 -17.44 -2.19 10.12
N ILE A 82 -16.42 -2.83 9.58
CA ILE A 82 -16.38 -4.26 9.28
C ILE A 82 -15.26 -4.92 10.09
N LEU A 83 -15.56 -6.05 10.71
CA LEU A 83 -14.57 -6.81 11.47
C LEU A 83 -13.83 -7.80 10.57
N LEU A 84 -12.56 -7.49 10.28
CA LEU A 84 -11.68 -8.31 9.46
C LEU A 84 -10.97 -9.38 10.34
N LYS A 85 -11.60 -10.55 10.44
CA LYS A 85 -11.03 -11.74 11.09
C LYS A 85 -10.33 -12.65 10.10
N LYS A 86 -9.32 -13.39 10.54
CA LYS A 86 -8.64 -14.40 9.71
C LYS A 86 -9.64 -15.36 9.05
N ASN A 87 -9.45 -15.64 7.77
CA ASN A 87 -10.28 -16.47 6.90
C ASN A 87 -11.72 -15.98 6.66
N SER A 88 -12.11 -14.81 7.17
CA SER A 88 -13.38 -14.18 6.77
C SER A 88 -13.30 -13.67 5.32
N GLN A 89 -14.45 -13.64 4.64
CA GLN A 89 -14.59 -13.12 3.29
C GLN A 89 -15.55 -11.93 3.30
N HIS A 90 -15.22 -10.89 2.53
CA HIS A 90 -15.97 -9.64 2.47
C HIS A 90 -16.04 -9.14 1.04
N PHE A 91 -17.14 -8.49 0.69
CA PHE A 91 -17.32 -7.83 -0.61
C PHE A 91 -17.16 -6.33 -0.44
N LEU A 92 -16.03 -5.79 -0.87
CA LEU A 92 -15.59 -4.43 -0.54
C LEU A 92 -15.16 -3.65 -1.79
N PRO A 93 -15.19 -2.31 -1.74
CA PRO A 93 -14.65 -1.47 -2.81
C PRO A 93 -13.17 -1.73 -3.02
N ARG A 94 -12.78 -1.99 -4.28
CA ARG A 94 -11.40 -2.35 -4.65
C ARG A 94 -10.37 -1.32 -4.18
N TRP A 95 -10.70 -0.04 -4.38
CA TRP A 95 -9.81 1.08 -4.07
C TRP A 95 -9.40 1.13 -2.59
N LYS A 96 -10.28 0.68 -1.67
CA LYS A 96 -9.97 0.62 -0.24
C LYS A 96 -9.17 -0.63 0.13
N CYS A 97 -9.36 -1.73 -0.59
CA CYS A 97 -8.67 -2.99 -0.35
C CYS A 97 -7.24 -3.04 -0.89
N GLU A 98 -6.91 -2.26 -1.94
CA GLU A 98 -5.59 -2.31 -2.60
C GLU A 98 -4.42 -2.25 -1.62
N GLN A 99 -4.46 -1.33 -0.65
CA GLN A 99 -3.41 -1.17 0.35
C GLN A 99 -3.24 -2.43 1.21
N LEU A 100 -4.33 -2.99 1.71
CA LEU A 100 -4.32 -4.19 2.55
C LEU A 100 -3.93 -5.44 1.76
N ILE A 101 -4.25 -5.51 0.47
CA ILE A 101 -3.81 -6.58 -0.42
C ILE A 101 -2.29 -6.53 -0.59
N ARG A 102 -1.72 -5.34 -0.83
CA ARG A 102 -0.26 -5.16 -0.96
C ARG A 102 0.50 -5.46 0.33
N GLN A 103 -0.11 -5.21 1.49
CA GLN A 103 0.43 -5.55 2.80
C GLN A 103 0.31 -7.06 3.14
N GLY A 104 -0.39 -7.84 2.31
CA GLY A 104 -0.64 -9.26 2.56
C GLY A 104 -1.60 -9.52 3.73
N VAL A 105 -2.48 -8.57 4.02
CA VAL A 105 -3.59 -8.71 4.98
C VAL A 105 -4.81 -9.34 4.29
N LEU A 106 -5.08 -8.89 3.07
CA LEU A 106 -6.18 -9.37 2.24
C LEU A 106 -5.67 -10.10 1.00
N GLU A 107 -6.44 -11.06 0.52
CA GLU A 107 -6.24 -11.72 -0.77
C GLU A 107 -7.48 -11.50 -1.63
N HIS A 108 -7.30 -11.14 -2.91
CA HIS A 108 -8.39 -11.05 -3.86
C HIS A 108 -8.79 -12.45 -4.33
N VAL A 109 -10.05 -12.83 -4.09
CA VAL A 109 -10.60 -14.10 -4.57
C VAL A 109 -10.99 -13.91 -6.03
N MET A 110 -10.16 -14.39 -6.96
CA MET A 110 -10.48 -14.37 -8.38
C MET A 110 -11.49 -15.47 -8.68
N SER A 111 -12.72 -15.08 -9.07
CA SER A 111 -13.66 -15.95 -9.77
C SER A 111 -13.43 -15.90 -11.27
#